data_AF-A0AAE4JQ57-F1
#
_entry.id   AF-A0AAE4JQ57-F1
#
_cell.length_a   1.000
_cell.length_b   1.000
_cell.length_c   1.000
_cell.angle_alpha   90.00
_cell.angle_beta   90.00
_cell.angle_gamma   90.00
#
_symmetry.space_group_name_H-M   'P 1'
#
loop_
_entity.id
_entity.type
_entity.pdbx_description
1 polymer ?
#
loop_
_entity_poly.entity_id
_entity_poly.type
_entity_poly.pdbx_seq_one_letter_code
_entity_poly.pdbx_strand_id
1 'polypeptide(L)'
;MKITLPKTAVAFFLAIWIILPWIAGIMAGQSTFGSLMAFGAYLLVVSFPVLPLQCSLLFLLRGAGIISLFAVLGFSVTFGSVSFFIYAVLCAFLQAVAELRGSYLRLPVALGVLAYFLSVGQIPEQGVTFCSAAFTAGTFWGVLPAALLLPRNNKPPVVQPVDIHQPPVKRFTVVMMLTALVDSILATLMTASSHPCWLPAAGLRVMKPERSATLS
;
A
#
# COMPACT_ATOMS: atom_id res chain seq x y z
N MET A 1 14.93 -2.03 22.07
CA MET A 1 15.32 -3.13 21.16
C MET A 1 16.76 -2.88 20.73
N LYS A 2 17.72 -3.79 20.99
CA LYS A 2 19.13 -3.56 20.60
C LYS A 2 19.30 -3.74 19.09
N ILE A 3 19.91 -2.76 18.43
CA ILE A 3 20.38 -2.84 17.03
C ILE A 3 21.66 -3.66 17.05
N THR A 4 21.69 -4.75 16.30
CA THR A 4 22.81 -5.71 16.27
C THR A 4 23.35 -5.79 14.85
N LEU A 5 24.66 -6.01 14.70
CA LEU A 5 25.33 -6.18 13.40
C LEU A 5 24.55 -7.07 12.39
N PRO A 6 24.05 -8.27 12.75
CA PRO A 6 23.28 -9.09 11.80
C PRO A 6 21.97 -8.44 11.34
N LYS A 7 21.28 -7.66 12.18
CA LYS A 7 20.06 -6.95 11.80
C LYS A 7 20.36 -5.79 10.85
N THR A 8 21.47 -5.10 11.08
CA THR A 8 21.95 -4.03 10.19
C THR A 8 22.34 -4.59 8.83
N ALA A 9 23.03 -5.74 8.79
CA ALA A 9 23.38 -6.41 7.53
C ALA A 9 22.14 -6.84 6.74
N VAL A 10 21.14 -7.43 7.40
CA VAL A 10 19.86 -7.80 6.76
C VAL A 10 19.16 -6.57 6.18
N ALA A 11 19.08 -5.47 6.94
CA ALA A 11 18.48 -4.23 6.45
C ALA A 11 19.22 -3.67 5.24
N PHE A 12 20.56 -3.72 5.24
CA PHE A 12 21.39 -3.30 4.13
C PHE A 12 21.15 -4.14 2.87
N PHE A 13 21.16 -5.48 2.98
CA PHE A 13 20.86 -6.34 1.84
C PHE A 13 19.44 -6.15 1.31
N LEU A 14 18.47 -6.00 2.20
CA LEU A 14 17.08 -5.74 1.84
C LEU A 14 16.94 -4.42 1.08
N ALA A 15 17.66 -3.36 1.49
CA ALA A 15 17.71 -2.10 0.75
C ALA A 15 18.31 -2.28 -0.65
N ILE A 16 19.41 -3.03 -0.80
CA ILE A 16 20.03 -3.33 -2.11
C ILE A 16 19.03 -4.07 -3.02
N TRP A 17 18.36 -5.10 -2.50
CA TRP A 17 17.38 -5.87 -3.26
C TRP A 17 16.21 -5.02 -3.77
N ILE A 18 15.79 -4.02 -2.99
CA ILE A 18 14.70 -3.10 -3.37
C ILE A 18 15.13 -2.17 -4.50
N ILE A 19 16.36 -1.64 -4.47
CA ILE A 19 16.84 -0.69 -5.49
C ILE A 19 17.38 -1.37 -6.77
N LEU A 20 17.66 -2.67 -6.71
CA LEU A 20 18.24 -3.43 -7.82
C LEU A 20 17.45 -3.32 -9.13
N PRO A 21 16.10 -3.43 -9.15
CA PRO A 21 15.33 -3.21 -10.37
C PRO A 21 15.52 -1.81 -10.97
N TRP A 22 15.74 -0.79 -10.13
CA TRP A 22 15.98 0.56 -10.61
C TRP A 22 17.37 0.70 -11.24
N ILE A 23 18.39 0.13 -10.61
CA ILE A 23 19.75 0.08 -11.18
C ILE A 23 19.73 -0.65 -12.53
N ALA A 24 19.10 -1.82 -12.59
CA ALA A 24 18.96 -2.58 -13.83
C ALA A 24 18.20 -1.80 -14.91
N GLY A 25 17.12 -1.11 -14.53
CA GLY A 25 16.37 -0.23 -15.43
C GLY A 25 17.23 0.91 -15.98
N ILE A 26 18.03 1.58 -15.14
CA ILE A 26 18.96 2.63 -15.58
C ILE A 26 19.99 2.08 -16.58
N MET A 27 20.60 0.94 -16.28
CA MET A 27 21.58 0.29 -17.17
C MET A 27 20.97 -0.13 -18.51
N ALA A 28 19.68 -0.50 -18.53
CA ALA A 28 18.94 -0.87 -19.73
C ALA A 28 18.30 0.33 -20.47
N GLY A 29 18.53 1.57 -20.02
CA GLY A 29 17.91 2.78 -20.60
C GLY A 29 16.41 2.91 -20.31
N GLN A 30 15.87 2.14 -19.37
CA GLN A 30 14.47 2.06 -18.95
C GLN A 30 14.32 2.51 -17.48
N SER A 31 14.78 3.72 -17.17
CA SER A 31 14.82 4.25 -15.79
C SER A 31 13.44 4.34 -15.13
N THR A 32 12.41 4.73 -15.88
CA THR A 32 11.00 4.78 -15.41
C THR A 32 10.45 3.40 -15.07
N PHE A 33 10.77 2.39 -15.89
CA PHE A 33 10.36 1.00 -15.60
C PHE A 33 11.00 0.52 -14.30
N GLY A 34 12.31 0.72 -14.18
CA GLY A 34 13.07 0.31 -13.00
C GLY A 34 12.62 1.02 -11.73
N SER A 35 12.28 2.31 -11.79
CA SER A 35 11.80 3.06 -10.63
C SER A 35 10.41 2.59 -10.17
N LEU A 36 9.48 2.32 -11.10
CA LEU A 36 8.17 1.75 -10.79
C LEU A 36 8.29 0.35 -10.18
N MET A 37 9.19 -0.48 -10.72
CA MET A 37 9.48 -1.80 -10.14
C MET A 37 10.02 -1.69 -8.71
N ALA A 38 11.02 -0.84 -8.49
CA ALA A 38 11.61 -0.64 -7.16
C ALA A 38 10.58 -0.10 -6.16
N PHE A 39 9.69 0.80 -6.60
CA PHE A 39 8.62 1.35 -5.78
C PHE A 39 7.58 0.28 -5.39
N GLY A 40 7.16 -0.57 -6.34
CA GLY A 40 6.30 -1.71 -6.06
C GLY A 40 6.94 -2.70 -5.07
N ALA A 41 8.22 -3.01 -5.26
CA ALA A 41 8.98 -3.87 -4.35
C ALA A 41 9.05 -3.29 -2.94
N TYR A 42 9.34 -2.00 -2.83
CA TYR A 42 9.36 -1.26 -1.57
C TYR A 42 8.03 -1.36 -0.82
N LEU A 43 6.91 -1.08 -1.50
CA LEU A 43 5.59 -1.11 -0.87
C LEU A 43 5.26 -2.50 -0.33
N LEU A 44 5.60 -3.57 -1.05
CA LEU A 44 5.40 -4.93 -0.55
C LEU A 44 6.24 -5.19 0.70
N VAL A 45 7.55 -4.92 0.64
CA VAL A 45 8.46 -5.27 1.73
C VAL A 45 8.11 -4.51 3.02
N VAL A 46 7.77 -3.22 2.91
CA VAL A 46 7.33 -2.42 4.07
C VAL A 46 5.95 -2.82 4.58
N SER A 47 5.12 -3.48 3.75
CA SER A 47 3.82 -4.02 4.18
C SER A 47 3.95 -5.17 5.18
N PHE A 48 5.12 -5.79 5.31
CA PHE A 48 5.34 -6.90 6.22
C PHE A 48 6.49 -6.62 7.17
N PRO A 49 6.22 -6.03 8.35
CA PRO A 49 7.27 -5.87 9.37
C PRO A 49 7.76 -7.23 9.89
N VAL A 50 6.87 -8.22 9.94
CA VAL A 50 7.15 -9.60 10.33
C VAL A 50 6.20 -10.55 9.58
N LEU A 51 6.68 -11.72 9.20
CA LEU A 51 5.89 -12.73 8.50
C LEU A 51 5.39 -13.83 9.45
N PRO A 52 4.24 -14.48 9.20
CA PRO A 52 3.88 -15.69 9.91
C PRO A 52 4.89 -16.81 9.61
N LEU A 53 5.19 -17.66 10.59
CA LEU A 53 6.07 -18.82 10.38
C LEU A 53 5.49 -19.80 9.34
N GLN A 54 4.18 -20.04 9.40
CA GLN A 54 3.46 -20.88 8.44
C GLN A 54 2.85 -20.02 7.33
N CYS A 55 2.85 -20.55 6.10
CA CYS A 55 2.22 -19.91 4.94
C CYS A 55 2.76 -18.49 4.60
N SER A 56 4.00 -18.14 4.97
CA SER A 56 4.58 -16.81 4.74
C SER A 56 4.48 -16.38 3.28
N LEU A 57 4.83 -17.29 2.36
CA LEU A 57 4.80 -17.05 0.91
C LEU A 57 3.39 -16.72 0.42
N LEU A 58 2.37 -17.40 0.94
CA LEU A 58 0.98 -17.16 0.56
C LEU A 58 0.50 -15.77 1.01
N PHE A 59 0.91 -15.30 2.19
CA PHE A 59 0.61 -13.93 2.63
C PHE A 59 1.34 -12.88 1.80
N LEU A 60 2.61 -13.13 1.43
CA LEU A 60 3.36 -12.26 0.54
C LEU A 60 2.71 -12.16 -0.84
N LEU A 61 2.35 -13.29 -1.45
CA LEU A 61 1.69 -13.32 -2.77
C LEU A 61 0.33 -12.62 -2.73
N ARG A 62 -0.45 -12.82 -1.67
CA ARG A 62 -1.72 -12.09 -1.47
C ARG A 62 -1.48 -10.58 -1.33
N GLY A 63 -0.48 -10.18 -0.55
CA GLY A 63 -0.09 -8.78 -0.40
C GLY A 63 0.33 -8.16 -1.73
N ALA A 64 1.17 -8.85 -2.51
CA ALA A 64 1.60 -8.42 -3.83
C ALA A 64 0.41 -8.26 -4.77
N GLY A 65 -0.50 -9.23 -4.81
CA GLY A 65 -1.73 -9.15 -5.61
C GLY A 65 -2.62 -7.98 -5.23
N ILE A 66 -2.85 -7.76 -3.92
CA ILE A 66 -3.66 -6.63 -3.42
C ILE A 66 -3.05 -5.30 -3.83
N ILE A 67 -1.76 -5.08 -3.55
CA ILE A 67 -1.08 -3.81 -3.83
C ILE A 67 -1.08 -3.54 -5.34
N SER A 68 -0.82 -4.57 -6.15
CA SER A 68 -0.85 -4.46 -7.61
C SER A 68 -2.24 -4.12 -8.13
N LEU A 69 -3.29 -4.79 -7.64
CA LEU A 69 -4.67 -4.53 -8.05
C LEU A 69 -5.05 -3.05 -7.82
N PHE A 70 -4.76 -2.52 -6.63
CA PHE A 70 -5.06 -1.12 -6.32
C PHE A 70 -4.26 -0.14 -7.19
N ALA A 71 -2.98 -0.41 -7.44
CA ALA A 71 -2.16 0.44 -8.31
C ALA A 71 -2.68 0.43 -9.76
N VAL A 72 -3.01 -0.74 -10.31
CA VAL A 72 -3.59 -0.90 -11.64
C VAL A 72 -4.92 -0.16 -11.76
N LEU A 73 -5.78 -0.25 -10.74
CA LEU A 73 -7.01 0.54 -10.67
C LEU A 73 -6.70 2.04 -10.69
N GLY A 74 -5.70 2.49 -9.93
CA GLY A 74 -5.29 3.90 -9.89
C GLY A 74 -4.79 4.41 -11.25
N PHE A 75 -3.93 3.65 -11.93
CA PHE A 75 -3.46 3.99 -13.28
C PHE A 75 -4.59 4.02 -14.32
N SER A 76 -5.66 3.23 -14.11
CA SER A 76 -6.77 3.11 -15.06
C SER A 76 -7.85 4.18 -14.88
N VAL A 77 -7.74 5.03 -13.85
CA VAL A 77 -8.78 5.98 -13.46
C VAL A 77 -8.32 7.42 -13.73
N THR A 78 -9.20 8.19 -14.38
CA THR A 78 -8.98 9.61 -14.62
C THR A 78 -9.19 10.42 -13.34
N PHE A 79 -8.20 11.24 -12.98
CA PHE A 79 -8.27 12.14 -11.84
C PHE A 79 -9.48 13.08 -11.94
N GLY A 80 -10.24 13.24 -10.84
CA GLY A 80 -11.45 14.06 -10.79
C GLY A 80 -12.70 13.47 -11.47
N SER A 81 -12.61 12.28 -12.06
CA SER A 81 -13.79 11.61 -12.62
C SER A 81 -14.72 11.05 -11.53
N VAL A 82 -15.98 10.76 -11.89
CA VAL A 82 -16.92 10.07 -10.98
C VAL A 82 -16.34 8.72 -10.51
N SER A 83 -15.67 7.99 -11.41
CA SER A 83 -15.04 6.71 -11.08
C SER A 83 -13.95 6.86 -10.01
N PHE A 84 -13.17 7.95 -10.04
CA PHE A 84 -12.17 8.26 -9.02
C PHE A 84 -12.76 8.37 -7.61
N PHE A 85 -13.87 9.08 -7.46
CA PHE A 85 -14.55 9.23 -6.16
C PHE A 85 -15.14 7.92 -5.67
N ILE A 86 -15.77 7.14 -6.55
CA ILE A 86 -16.32 5.82 -6.21
C ILE A 86 -15.22 4.89 -5.70
N TYR A 87 -14.11 4.78 -6.44
CA TYR A 87 -13.01 3.93 -6.05
C TYR A 87 -12.28 4.44 -4.80
N ALA A 88 -12.16 5.76 -4.59
CA ALA A 88 -11.61 6.33 -3.37
C ALA A 88 -12.40 5.90 -2.13
N VAL A 89 -13.74 5.96 -2.20
CA VAL A 89 -14.64 5.51 -1.12
C VAL A 89 -14.51 4.00 -0.89
N LEU A 90 -14.49 3.20 -1.96
CA LEU A 90 -14.31 1.75 -1.87
C LEU A 90 -12.95 1.37 -1.25
N CYS A 91 -11.89 2.04 -1.66
CA CYS A 91 -10.55 1.87 -1.09
C CYS A 91 -10.54 2.18 0.41
N ALA A 92 -11.14 3.31 0.81
CA ALA A 92 -11.26 3.70 2.20
C ALA A 92 -12.07 2.69 3.02
N PHE A 93 -13.17 2.17 2.46
CA PHE A 93 -13.95 1.11 3.08
C PHE A 93 -13.10 -0.16 3.31
N LEU A 94 -12.39 -0.63 2.29
CA LEU A 94 -11.53 -1.82 2.40
C LEU A 94 -10.42 -1.63 3.42
N GLN A 95 -9.80 -0.44 3.46
CA GLN A 95 -8.82 -0.10 4.47
C GLN A 95 -9.44 -0.08 5.87
N ALA A 96 -10.65 0.46 6.06
CA ALA A 96 -11.33 0.48 7.35
C ALA A 96 -11.57 -0.95 7.88
N VAL A 97 -12.11 -1.82 7.03
CA VAL A 97 -12.34 -3.23 7.38
C VAL A 97 -11.03 -3.94 7.70
N ALA A 98 -9.98 -3.70 6.93
CA ALA A 98 -8.67 -4.30 7.16
C ALA A 98 -8.03 -3.83 8.48
N GLU A 99 -8.18 -2.55 8.82
CA GLU A 99 -7.73 -1.95 10.08
C GLU A 99 -8.46 -2.55 11.29
N LEU A 100 -9.79 -2.68 11.21
CA LEU A 100 -10.62 -3.27 12.26
C LEU A 100 -10.34 -4.76 12.48
N ARG A 101 -10.03 -5.50 11.41
CA ARG A 101 -9.76 -6.94 11.49
C ARG A 101 -8.43 -7.28 12.15
N GLY A 102 -7.45 -6.36 12.13
CA GLY A 102 -6.14 -6.54 12.78
C GLY A 102 -5.27 -7.66 12.18
N SER A 103 -5.52 -8.08 10.94
CA SER A 103 -4.81 -9.22 10.32
C SER A 103 -3.43 -8.87 9.73
N TYR A 104 -2.64 -9.87 9.33
CA TYR A 104 -1.39 -9.67 8.56
C TYR A 104 -1.58 -8.89 7.24
N LEU A 105 -2.80 -8.89 6.68
CA LEU A 105 -3.11 -8.16 5.45
C LEU A 105 -3.55 -6.71 5.69
N ARG A 106 -3.63 -6.26 6.96
CA ARG A 106 -3.97 -4.87 7.30
C ARG A 106 -3.07 -3.87 6.59
N LEU A 107 -1.76 -4.06 6.70
CA LEU A 107 -0.76 -3.14 6.16
C LEU A 107 -0.65 -3.23 4.63
N PRO A 108 -0.67 -4.43 3.99
CA PRO A 108 -0.80 -4.55 2.55
C PRO A 108 -2.03 -3.86 1.96
N VAL A 109 -3.20 -3.93 2.60
CA VAL A 109 -4.40 -3.23 2.13
C VAL A 109 -4.21 -1.71 2.23
N ALA A 110 -3.72 -1.20 3.37
CA ALA A 110 -3.46 0.23 3.53
C ALA A 110 -2.42 0.77 2.54
N LEU A 111 -1.36 -0.01 2.25
CA LEU A 111 -0.35 0.35 1.25
C LEU A 111 -0.84 0.15 -0.19
N GLY A 112 -1.78 -0.77 -0.42
CA GLY A 112 -2.51 -0.86 -1.68
C GLY A 112 -3.36 0.37 -1.93
N VAL A 113 -4.13 0.83 -0.94
CA VAL A 113 -4.91 2.08 -1.05
C VAL A 113 -4.00 3.29 -1.29
N LEU A 114 -2.84 3.36 -0.62
CA LEU A 114 -1.81 4.34 -0.95
C LEU A 114 -1.38 4.21 -2.42
N ALA A 115 -1.08 3.00 -2.90
CA ALA A 115 -0.68 2.77 -4.28
C ALA A 115 -1.74 3.21 -5.29
N TYR A 116 -3.04 2.99 -5.01
CA TYR A 116 -4.14 3.54 -5.81
C TYR A 116 -4.02 5.06 -5.95
N PHE A 117 -4.01 5.78 -4.82
CA PHE A 117 -3.94 7.24 -4.84
C PHE A 117 -2.67 7.78 -5.50
N LEU A 118 -1.52 7.13 -5.28
CA LEU A 118 -0.27 7.55 -5.93
C LEU A 118 -0.22 7.25 -7.43
N SER A 119 -1.05 6.34 -7.92
CA SER A 119 -1.07 5.96 -9.34
C SER A 119 -2.06 6.80 -10.16
N VAL A 120 -3.09 7.37 -9.52
CA VAL A 120 -4.08 8.23 -10.19
C VAL A 120 -3.41 9.48 -10.76
N GLY A 121 -3.63 9.73 -12.05
CA GLY A 121 -3.11 10.92 -12.74
C GLY A 121 -1.59 10.93 -12.94
N GLN A 122 -0.89 9.83 -12.64
CA GLN A 122 0.57 9.68 -12.79
C GLN A 122 0.93 8.79 -13.98
N ILE A 123 0.19 8.88 -15.09
CA ILE A 123 0.45 8.05 -16.28
C ILE A 123 1.58 8.71 -17.10
N PRO A 124 2.82 8.19 -17.11
CA PRO A 124 3.83 8.59 -18.07
C PRO A 124 3.38 8.25 -19.50
N GLU A 125 4.00 8.90 -20.49
CA GLU A 125 3.70 8.75 -21.93
C GLU A 125 3.66 7.29 -22.43
N GLN A 126 4.28 6.37 -21.70
CA GLN A 126 4.37 4.94 -21.97
C GLN A 126 3.06 4.17 -21.71
N GLY A 127 2.07 4.80 -21.09
CA GLY A 127 0.71 4.29 -20.96
C GLY A 127 0.45 3.37 -19.76
N VAL A 128 -0.84 3.08 -19.55
CA VAL A 128 -1.37 2.34 -18.39
C VAL A 128 -0.82 0.92 -18.29
N THR A 129 -0.71 0.21 -19.43
CA THR A 129 -0.24 -1.18 -19.49
C THR A 129 1.21 -1.31 -19.05
N PHE A 130 2.07 -0.40 -19.49
CA PHE A 130 3.47 -0.36 -19.10
C PHE A 130 3.62 -0.12 -17.60
N CYS A 131 2.92 0.88 -17.05
CA CYS A 131 3.01 1.22 -15.63
C CYS A 131 2.48 0.09 -14.75
N SER A 132 1.35 -0.51 -15.16
CA SER A 132 0.73 -1.65 -14.49
C SER A 132 1.66 -2.86 -14.48
N ALA A 133 2.29 -3.19 -15.62
CA ALA A 133 3.22 -4.30 -15.71
C ALA A 133 4.49 -4.06 -14.88
N ALA A 134 5.08 -2.87 -14.98
CA ALA A 134 6.28 -2.50 -14.22
C ALA A 134 6.04 -2.57 -12.72
N PHE A 135 4.97 -1.92 -12.25
CA PHE A 135 4.65 -1.87 -10.83
C PHE A 135 4.32 -3.28 -10.29
N THR A 136 3.54 -4.07 -11.04
CA THR A 136 3.21 -5.45 -10.67
C THR A 136 4.46 -6.35 -10.66
N ALA A 137 5.34 -6.24 -11.66
CA ALA A 137 6.60 -6.98 -11.66
C ALA A 137 7.46 -6.60 -10.44
N GLY A 138 7.45 -5.32 -10.04
CA GLY A 138 8.09 -4.82 -8.84
C GLY A 138 7.54 -5.40 -7.54
N THR A 139 6.21 -5.37 -7.35
CA THR A 139 5.58 -5.94 -6.15
C THR A 139 5.91 -7.41 -6.02
N PHE A 140 5.84 -8.19 -7.11
CA PHE A 140 6.21 -9.61 -7.09
C PHE A 140 7.72 -9.82 -6.91
N TRP A 141 8.57 -8.96 -7.46
CA TRP A 141 10.01 -8.97 -7.17
C TRP A 141 10.26 -8.84 -5.67
N GLY A 142 9.54 -7.95 -4.98
CA GLY A 142 9.63 -7.76 -3.53
C GLY A 142 9.31 -9.01 -2.71
N VAL A 143 8.58 -9.99 -3.25
CA VAL A 143 8.27 -11.26 -2.55
C VAL A 143 9.54 -12.03 -2.25
N LEU A 144 10.51 -12.01 -3.17
CA LEU A 144 11.76 -12.75 -3.04
C LEU A 144 12.63 -12.26 -1.86
N PRO A 145 13.05 -10.99 -1.78
CA PRO A 145 13.80 -10.50 -0.63
C PRO A 145 12.96 -10.55 0.65
N ALA A 146 11.64 -10.32 0.57
CA ALA A 146 10.76 -10.43 1.73
C ALA A 146 10.75 -11.85 2.32
N ALA A 147 10.64 -12.88 1.48
CA ALA A 147 10.61 -14.27 1.91
C ALA A 147 11.96 -14.74 2.50
N LEU A 148 13.07 -14.21 1.99
CA LEU A 148 14.41 -14.61 2.40
C LEU A 148 14.90 -13.87 3.65
N LEU A 149 14.59 -12.57 3.77
CA LEU A 149 15.25 -11.67 4.72
C LEU A 149 14.36 -11.21 5.86
N LEU A 150 13.03 -11.22 5.72
CA LEU A 150 12.16 -10.74 6.79
C LEU A 150 12.08 -11.72 7.97
N PRO A 151 12.01 -11.20 9.21
CA PRO A 151 11.84 -12.03 10.39
C PRO A 151 10.49 -12.76 10.34
N ARG A 152 10.45 -13.94 10.95
CA ARG A 152 9.24 -14.76 11.12
C ARG A 152 8.77 -14.72 12.57
N ASN A 153 7.46 -14.64 12.76
CA ASN A 153 6.82 -14.71 14.08
C ASN A 153 5.98 -15.99 14.19
N ASN A 154 6.08 -16.62 15.35
CA ASN A 154 5.27 -17.80 15.70
C ASN A 154 3.90 -17.41 16.27
N LYS A 155 3.72 -16.16 16.69
CA LYS A 155 2.43 -15.68 17.21
C LYS A 155 1.59 -15.12 16.05
N PRO A 156 0.48 -15.78 15.66
CA PRO A 156 -0.46 -15.21 14.70
C PRO A 156 -1.10 -13.95 15.30
N PRO A 157 -1.44 -12.93 14.49
CA PRO A 157 -2.17 -11.76 14.91
C PRO A 157 -3.55 -12.21 15.36
N VAL A 158 -4.05 -11.57 16.41
CA VAL A 158 -5.40 -11.80 16.89
C VAL A 158 -6.36 -11.20 15.87
N VAL A 159 -6.87 -12.04 14.98
CA VAL A 159 -7.85 -11.63 13.97
C VAL A 159 -9.19 -11.43 14.67
N GLN A 160 -9.66 -10.19 14.71
CA GLN A 160 -10.97 -9.88 15.31
C GLN A 160 -12.08 -10.08 14.25
N PRO A 161 -13.20 -10.73 14.61
CA PRO A 161 -14.37 -10.74 13.74
C PRO A 161 -14.92 -9.32 13.63
N VAL A 162 -15.08 -8.83 12.39
CA VAL A 162 -15.62 -7.50 12.13
C VAL A 162 -17.12 -7.63 11.87
N ASP A 163 -17.94 -7.19 12.81
CA ASP A 163 -19.37 -7.03 12.61
C ASP A 163 -19.68 -5.57 12.22
N ILE A 164 -19.98 -5.38 10.93
CA ILE A 164 -20.23 -4.06 10.32
C ILE A 164 -21.49 -3.40 10.90
N HIS A 165 -22.43 -4.19 11.43
CA HIS A 165 -23.68 -3.67 11.98
C HIS A 165 -23.50 -3.04 13.37
N GLN A 166 -22.37 -3.30 14.03
CA GLN A 166 -22.07 -2.66 15.30
C GLN A 166 -21.93 -1.14 15.12
N PRO A 167 -22.63 -0.32 15.93
CA PRO A 167 -22.57 1.14 15.84
C PRO A 167 -21.16 1.74 15.80
N PRO A 168 -20.18 1.34 16.63
CA PRO A 168 -18.83 1.90 16.58
C PRO A 168 -18.08 1.54 15.28
N VAL A 169 -18.23 0.30 14.80
CA VAL A 169 -17.63 -0.18 13.56
C VAL A 169 -18.18 0.57 12.35
N LYS A 170 -19.51 0.73 12.31
CA LYS A 170 -20.20 1.51 11.28
C LYS A 170 -19.73 2.97 11.27
N ARG A 171 -19.66 3.61 12.43
CA ARG A 171 -19.19 5.00 12.57
C ARG A 171 -17.76 5.17 12.05
N PHE A 172 -16.82 4.33 12.50
CA PHE A 172 -15.44 4.38 12.04
C PHE A 172 -15.33 4.23 10.51
N THR A 173 -16.04 3.25 9.96
CA THR A 173 -16.05 2.97 8.52
C THR A 173 -16.64 4.14 7.72
N VAL A 174 -17.74 4.73 8.18
CA VAL A 174 -18.34 5.92 7.55
C VAL A 174 -17.41 7.11 7.60
N VAL A 175 -16.76 7.37 8.75
CA VAL A 175 -15.79 8.47 8.88
C VAL A 175 -14.63 8.29 7.91
N MET A 176 -14.04 7.08 7.82
CA MET A 176 -12.99 6.78 6.83
C MET A 176 -13.42 7.08 5.40
N MET A 177 -14.63 6.66 5.01
CA MET A 177 -15.18 6.92 3.67
C MET A 177 -15.39 8.42 3.42
N LEU A 178 -15.94 9.15 4.40
CA LEU A 178 -16.15 10.59 4.30
C LEU A 178 -14.81 11.35 4.22
N THR A 179 -13.82 10.97 5.02
CA THR A 179 -12.47 11.54 4.95
C THR A 179 -11.88 11.36 3.56
N ALA A 180 -11.91 10.13 3.02
CA ALA A 180 -11.43 9.89 1.66
C ALA A 180 -12.15 10.73 0.61
N LEU A 181 -13.47 10.88 0.74
CA LEU A 181 -14.27 11.67 -0.19
C LEU A 181 -13.93 13.16 -0.12
N VAL A 182 -13.92 13.74 1.08
CA VAL A 182 -13.59 15.16 1.31
C VAL A 182 -12.17 15.46 0.84
N ASP A 183 -11.20 14.61 1.22
CA ASP A 183 -9.81 14.77 0.82
C ASP A 183 -9.62 14.61 -0.69
N SER A 184 -10.38 13.72 -1.33
CA SER A 184 -10.36 13.56 -2.79
C SER A 184 -10.97 14.76 -3.51
N ILE A 185 -12.04 15.36 -2.97
CA ILE A 185 -12.60 16.60 -3.50
C ILE A 185 -11.58 17.73 -3.37
N LEU A 186 -11.00 17.91 -2.17
CA LEU A 186 -9.96 18.91 -1.93
C LEU A 186 -8.77 18.71 -2.87
N ALA A 187 -8.31 17.47 -3.07
CA ALA A 187 -7.26 17.14 -4.02
C ALA A 187 -7.58 17.66 -5.43
N THR A 188 -8.82 17.50 -5.90
CA THR A 188 -9.23 17.97 -7.24
C THR A 188 -9.35 19.49 -7.35
N LEU A 189 -9.59 20.19 -6.24
CA LEU A 189 -9.65 21.64 -6.20
C LEU A 189 -8.25 22.28 -6.10
N MET A 190 -7.26 21.54 -5.58
CA MET A 190 -5.88 22.00 -5.43
C MET A 190 -5.07 21.72 -6.71
N THR A 191 -5.22 22.59 -7.71
CA THR A 191 -4.57 22.49 -9.03
C THR A 191 -3.05 22.73 -9.02
N ALA A 192 -2.48 23.21 -7.91
CA ALA A 192 -1.06 23.56 -7.79
C ALA A 192 -0.16 22.42 -7.24
N SER A 193 -0.71 21.27 -6.87
CA SER A 193 0.07 20.16 -6.29
C SER A 193 0.51 19.15 -7.35
N SER A 194 1.78 18.78 -7.35
CA SER A 194 2.31 17.71 -8.21
C SER A 194 1.80 16.31 -7.86
N HIS A 195 1.30 16.12 -6.63
CA HIS A 195 0.74 14.86 -6.13
C HIS A 195 -0.52 15.11 -5.28
N PRO A 196 -1.64 15.56 -5.88
CA PRO A 196 -2.82 15.98 -5.14
C PRO A 196 -3.46 14.82 -4.36
N CYS A 197 -3.37 13.59 -4.88
CA CYS A 197 -3.85 12.38 -4.22
C CYS A 197 -3.04 11.96 -2.98
N TRP A 198 -1.94 12.65 -2.63
CA TRP A 198 -1.24 12.41 -1.36
C TRP A 198 -2.12 12.76 -0.15
N LEU A 199 -2.99 13.77 -0.28
CA LEU A 199 -3.87 14.24 0.78
C LEU A 199 -4.80 13.14 1.31
N PRO A 200 -5.65 12.49 0.46
CA PRO A 200 -6.50 11.39 0.92
C PRO A 200 -5.71 10.19 1.43
N ALA A 201 -4.57 9.89 0.82
CA ALA A 201 -3.73 8.78 1.27
C ALA A 201 -3.15 9.01 2.68
N ALA A 202 -2.69 10.23 2.97
CA ALA A 202 -2.17 10.61 4.28
C ALA A 202 -3.28 10.65 5.35
N GLY A 203 -4.44 11.23 5.02
CA GLY A 203 -5.61 11.29 5.90
C GLY A 203 -6.06 9.90 6.35
N LEU A 204 -6.20 8.96 5.41
CA LEU A 204 -6.57 7.57 5.72
C LEU A 204 -5.50 6.84 6.53
N ARG A 205 -4.21 7.13 6.31
CA ARG A 205 -3.11 6.41 6.97
C ARG A 205 -3.08 6.65 8.48
N VAL A 206 -3.48 7.84 8.94
CA VAL A 206 -3.48 8.21 10.36
C VAL A 206 -4.72 7.71 11.11
N MET A 207 -5.80 7.36 10.40
CA MET A 207 -6.99 6.79 11.02
C MET A 207 -6.70 5.37 11.53
N LYS A 208 -6.91 5.15 12.83
CA LYS A 208 -6.74 3.86 13.51
C LYS A 208 -7.85 3.67 14.54
N PRO A 209 -8.48 2.48 14.62
CA PRO A 209 -9.60 2.23 15.53
C PRO A 209 -9.20 2.27 17.01
N GLU A 210 -7.97 1.87 17.34
CA GLU A 210 -7.45 1.76 18.72
C GLU A 210 -6.79 3.05 19.25
N ARG A 211 -6.90 4.19 18.54
CA ARG A 211 -6.43 5.48 19.08
C ARG A 211 -7.41 6.01 20.14
N SER A 212 -7.42 5.35 21.29
CA SER A 212 -7.97 5.90 22.54
C SER A 212 -7.27 7.20 22.98
N ALA A 213 -6.16 7.60 22.35
CA ALA A 213 -5.44 8.86 22.59
C ALA A 213 -5.98 10.09 21.82
N THR A 214 -7.01 9.95 20.98
CA THR A 214 -7.62 11.10 20.27
C THR A 214 -9.01 11.49 20.78
N LEU A 215 -9.53 10.76 21.78
CA LEU A 215 -10.82 11.01 22.40
C LEU A 215 -10.77 10.65 23.90
N SER A 216 -9.85 11.27 24.64
CA SER A 216 -9.99 11.49 26.08
C SER A 216 -10.15 12.98 26.34
#